data_AF-A0A6N2L530-F1
#
_entry.id   AF-A0A6N2L530-F1
#
_cell.length_a   1.000
_cell.length_b   1.000
_cell.length_c   1.000
_cell.angle_alpha   90.00
_cell.angle_beta   90.00
_cell.angle_gamma   90.00
#
_symmetry.space_group_name_H-M   'P 1'
#
loop_
_entity.id
_entity.type
_entity.pdbx_description
1 polymer ?
#
loop_
_entity_poly.entity_id
_entity_poly.type
_entity_poly.pdbx_seq_one_letter_code
_entity_poly.pdbx_strand_id
1 'polypeptide(L)'
;MPGLNTLGVSLARIDFEPDGGLNPPHYHPRASEVLLVLEGTLYAGFVTSNPDHRLYSKILKPGDLFVFPFGLVHFQMNVGKTPAVAIAALTSQNPGVNTVANAIFGANWPIDPDVLTTAFHLDKKLVEDLQSQEWVNPS
;
A
#
# COMPACT_ATOMS: atom_id res chain seq x y z
N MET A 1 10.72 -0.97 16.96
CA MET A 1 12.02 -1.07 17.66
C MET A 1 12.15 0.11 18.62
N PRO A 2 12.25 -0.11 19.95
CA PRO A 2 12.25 0.99 20.94
C PRO A 2 13.35 2.03 20.72
N GLY A 3 14.53 1.62 20.25
CA GLY A 3 15.67 2.52 19.97
C GLY A 3 15.45 3.52 18.83
N LEU A 4 14.35 3.42 18.07
CA LEU A 4 13.98 4.40 17.05
C LEU A 4 13.23 5.61 17.60
N ASN A 5 12.83 5.58 18.88
CA ASN A 5 12.10 6.68 19.49
C ASN A 5 12.91 7.98 19.39
N THR A 6 12.25 9.07 19.02
CA THR A 6 12.81 10.43 18.78
C THR A 6 13.73 10.59 17.56
N LEU A 7 14.07 9.50 16.84
CA LEU A 7 14.96 9.57 15.67
C LEU A 7 14.22 9.89 14.36
N GLY A 8 12.89 9.87 14.36
CA GLY A 8 12.09 10.23 13.18
C GLY A 8 12.20 9.25 12.01
N VAL A 9 12.63 8.00 12.24
CA VAL A 9 12.79 6.99 11.19
C VAL A 9 12.25 5.63 11.62
N SER A 10 11.83 4.83 10.66
CA SER A 10 11.49 3.41 10.86
C SER A 10 11.86 2.58 9.63
N LEU A 11 11.98 1.26 9.82
CA LEU A 11 12.19 0.32 8.72
C LEU A 11 11.15 -0.80 8.77
N ALA A 12 10.79 -1.31 7.60
CA ALA A 12 10.00 -2.51 7.42
C ALA A 12 10.69 -3.45 6.42
N ARG A 13 10.58 -4.75 6.64
CA ARG A 13 10.90 -5.79 5.66
C ARG A 13 9.59 -6.29 5.09
N ILE A 14 9.55 -6.49 3.77
CA ILE A 14 8.38 -7.00 3.06
C ILE A 14 8.84 -8.19 2.22
N ASP A 15 8.20 -9.33 2.43
CA ASP A 15 8.41 -10.56 1.69
C ASP A 15 7.18 -10.79 0.80
N PHE A 16 7.38 -11.06 -0.48
CA PHE A 16 6.30 -11.25 -1.45
C PHE A 16 6.36 -12.66 -2.01
N GLU A 17 5.24 -13.37 -1.94
CA GLU A 17 5.07 -14.63 -2.64
C GLU A 17 5.27 -14.48 -4.16
N PRO A 18 5.73 -15.53 -4.86
CA PRO A 18 5.78 -15.57 -6.31
C PRO A 18 4.40 -15.32 -6.95
N ASP A 19 4.39 -15.00 -8.24
CA ASP A 19 3.18 -15.05 -9.06
C ASP A 19 2.02 -14.15 -8.59
N GLY A 20 2.34 -12.95 -8.11
CA GLY A 20 1.35 -11.93 -7.80
C GLY A 20 1.22 -11.57 -6.32
N GLY A 21 2.17 -11.97 -5.46
CA GLY A 21 2.25 -11.47 -4.09
C GLY A 21 2.14 -9.94 -4.06
N LEU A 22 1.17 -9.42 -3.30
CA LEU A 22 0.71 -8.05 -3.41
C LEU A 22 0.80 -7.34 -2.05
N ASN A 23 1.50 -6.21 -2.03
CA ASN A 23 1.25 -5.16 -1.04
C ASN A 23 0.25 -4.17 -1.68
N PRO A 24 -1.03 -4.23 -1.29
CA PRO A 24 -2.15 -3.60 -1.99
C PRO A 24 -2.05 -2.08 -1.93
N PRO A 25 -2.89 -1.35 -2.70
CA PRO A 25 -2.94 0.11 -2.62
C PRO A 25 -3.08 0.60 -1.17
N HIS A 26 -2.07 1.31 -0.69
CA HIS A 26 -2.00 1.87 0.66
C HIS A 26 -1.27 3.21 0.66
N TYR A 27 -1.30 3.90 1.78
CA TYR A 27 -0.51 5.12 2.00
C TYR A 27 -0.07 5.25 3.45
N HIS A 28 0.99 6.05 3.67
CA HIS A 28 1.47 6.40 4.99
C HIS A 28 1.00 7.82 5.35
N PRO A 29 0.09 7.98 6.33
CA PRO A 29 -0.41 9.30 6.70
C PRO A 29 0.62 10.19 7.41
N ARG A 30 1.80 9.65 7.77
CA ARG A 30 2.82 10.36 8.54
C ARG A 30 4.25 10.17 8.02
N ALA A 31 4.47 9.66 6.81
CA ALA A 31 5.82 9.48 6.28
C ALA A 31 5.87 9.43 4.74
N SER A 32 7.02 9.79 4.18
CA SER A 32 7.46 9.27 2.87
C SER A 32 8.16 7.94 3.06
N GLU A 33 8.24 7.13 2.00
CA GLU A 33 8.93 5.83 1.98
C GLU A 33 9.98 5.78 0.88
N VAL A 34 11.12 5.14 1.18
CA VAL A 34 12.08 4.66 0.19
C VAL A 34 12.15 3.14 0.27
N LEU A 35 11.94 2.48 -0.86
CA LEU A 35 11.99 1.02 -0.98
C LEU A 35 13.26 0.59 -1.73
N LEU A 36 13.99 -0.36 -1.16
CA LEU A 36 15.11 -1.05 -1.80
C LEU A 36 14.72 -2.52 -2.05
N VAL A 37 14.83 -2.96 -3.30
CA VAL A 37 14.63 -4.38 -3.64
C VAL A 37 15.91 -5.16 -3.35
N LEU A 38 15.80 -6.20 -2.53
CA LEU A 38 16.89 -7.13 -2.23
C LEU A 38 16.87 -8.35 -3.16
N GLU A 39 15.68 -8.88 -3.44
CA GLU A 39 15.48 -10.11 -4.22
C GLU A 39 14.22 -10.02 -5.09
N GLY A 40 14.16 -10.82 -6.16
CA GLY A 40 12.97 -10.97 -7.00
C GLY A 40 12.72 -9.84 -8.01
N THR A 41 11.47 -9.60 -8.38
CA THR A 41 11.09 -8.56 -9.37
C THR A 41 9.74 -7.95 -9.01
N LEU A 42 9.74 -6.67 -8.67
CA LEU A 42 8.55 -5.97 -8.19
C LEU A 42 8.05 -4.96 -9.22
N TYR A 43 6.77 -5.02 -9.55
CA TYR A 43 6.05 -3.89 -10.14
C TYR A 43 5.61 -2.95 -9.01
N ALA A 44 6.17 -1.75 -8.96
CA ALA A 44 5.86 -0.76 -7.93
C ALA A 44 5.43 0.57 -8.54
N GLY A 45 4.54 1.28 -7.87
CA GLY A 45 4.13 2.60 -8.31
C GLY A 45 3.28 3.37 -7.30
N PHE A 46 3.13 4.68 -7.55
CA PHE A 46 2.23 5.57 -6.82
C PHE A 46 1.40 6.42 -7.77
N VAL A 47 0.27 6.92 -7.25
CA VAL A 47 -0.64 7.81 -7.97
C VAL A 47 -0.58 9.20 -7.36
N THR A 48 -0.42 10.24 -8.19
CA THR A 48 -0.44 11.64 -7.70
C THR A 48 -1.83 12.07 -7.23
N SER A 49 -1.88 13.15 -6.45
CA SER A 49 -3.14 13.78 -6.04
C SER A 49 -3.86 14.46 -7.23
N ASN A 50 -5.01 15.05 -6.92
CA ASN A 50 -5.70 15.98 -7.81
C ASN A 50 -4.75 17.04 -8.38
N PRO A 51 -4.98 17.51 -9.62
CA PRO A 51 -6.05 17.07 -10.53
C PRO A 51 -5.70 15.85 -11.40
N ASP A 52 -4.42 15.46 -11.46
CA ASP A 52 -3.94 14.60 -12.55
C ASP A 52 -4.15 13.10 -12.31
N HIS A 53 -4.14 12.64 -11.05
CA HIS A 53 -4.18 11.21 -10.70
C HIS A 53 -3.21 10.35 -11.53
N ARG A 54 -2.01 10.88 -11.77
CA ARG A 54 -1.04 10.26 -12.66
C ARG A 54 -0.31 9.12 -11.96
N LEU A 55 -0.27 7.97 -12.62
CA LEU A 55 0.55 6.83 -12.19
C LEU A 55 2.03 7.04 -12.57
N TYR A 56 2.90 6.91 -11.57
CA TYR A 56 4.33 6.73 -11.75
C TYR A 56 4.69 5.32 -11.30
N SER A 57 5.22 4.50 -12.20
CA SER A 57 5.53 3.11 -11.89
C SER A 57 6.77 2.60 -12.63
N LYS A 58 7.37 1.54 -12.10
CA LYS A 58 8.53 0.86 -12.67
C LYS A 58 8.54 -0.63 -12.27
N ILE A 59 9.14 -1.47 -13.12
CA ILE A 59 9.58 -2.81 -12.74
C ILE A 59 10.97 -2.70 -12.10
N LEU A 60 11.05 -3.03 -10.82
CA LEU A 60 12.24 -2.97 -9.98
C LEU A 60 12.91 -4.36 -9.89
N LYS A 61 14.23 -4.36 -9.92
CA LYS A 61 15.11 -5.53 -9.75
C LYS A 61 16.01 -5.35 -8.52
N PRO A 62 16.72 -6.40 -8.07
CA PRO A 62 17.63 -6.29 -6.93
C PRO A 62 18.61 -5.12 -7.10
N GLY A 63 18.72 -4.29 -6.07
CA GLY A 63 19.53 -3.06 -6.05
C GLY A 63 18.80 -1.80 -6.54
N ASP A 64 17.64 -1.92 -7.19
CA ASP A 64 16.84 -0.74 -7.54
C ASP A 64 16.20 -0.11 -6.29
N LEU A 65 16.13 1.23 -6.31
CA LEU A 65 15.41 2.05 -5.34
C LEU A 65 14.15 2.64 -5.98
N PHE A 66 13.12 2.85 -5.15
CA PHE A 66 11.93 3.61 -5.53
C PHE A 66 11.44 4.45 -4.34
N VAL A 67 10.93 5.64 -4.61
CA VAL A 67 10.50 6.59 -3.57
C VAL A 67 9.00 6.82 -3.69
N PHE A 68 8.29 6.68 -2.58
CA PHE A 68 6.87 6.99 -2.46
C PHE A 68 6.71 8.29 -1.65
N PRO A 69 6.18 9.37 -2.27
CA PRO A 69 5.95 10.63 -1.56
C PRO A 69 4.92 10.50 -0.43
N PHE A 70 5.10 11.33 0.61
CA PHE A 70 4.21 11.39 1.77
C PHE A 70 2.72 11.38 1.40
N GLY A 71 1.97 10.46 2.00
CA GLY A 71 0.51 10.43 1.92
C GLY A 71 -0.09 10.04 0.56
N LEU A 72 0.73 9.68 -0.44
CA LEU A 72 0.22 9.22 -1.73
C LEU A 72 -0.07 7.72 -1.72
N VAL A 73 -1.17 7.34 -2.40
CA VAL A 73 -1.53 5.94 -2.60
C VAL A 73 -0.49 5.27 -3.51
N HIS A 74 0.04 4.15 -3.05
CA HIS A 74 1.06 3.38 -3.74
C HIS A 74 0.90 1.88 -3.46
N PHE A 75 1.62 1.06 -4.23
CA PHE A 75 1.52 -0.40 -4.20
C PHE A 75 2.82 -1.05 -4.65
N GLN A 76 2.97 -2.34 -4.34
CA GLN A 76 3.99 -3.20 -4.92
C GLN A 76 3.39 -4.58 -5.22
N MET A 77 3.74 -5.17 -6.35
CA MET A 77 3.31 -6.51 -6.74
C MET A 77 4.49 -7.31 -7.27
N ASN A 78 4.70 -8.52 -6.77
CA ASN A 78 5.70 -9.43 -7.32
C ASN A 78 5.21 -10.00 -8.65
N VAL A 79 5.86 -9.60 -9.73
CA VAL A 79 5.59 -10.08 -11.09
C VAL A 79 6.56 -11.20 -11.51
N GLY A 80 7.49 -11.56 -10.63
CA GLY A 80 8.44 -12.64 -10.82
C GLY A 80 7.85 -14.02 -10.51
N LYS A 81 8.60 -15.05 -10.93
CA LYS A 81 8.31 -16.48 -10.65
C LYS A 81 8.98 -17.00 -9.37
N THR A 82 9.69 -16.13 -8.66
CA THR A 82 10.37 -16.44 -7.41
C THR A 82 9.92 -15.47 -6.34
N PRO A 83 10.12 -15.79 -5.05
CA PRO A 83 9.86 -14.84 -3.98
C PRO A 83 10.65 -13.54 -4.20
N ALA A 84 10.11 -12.43 -3.71
CA ALA A 84 10.78 -11.14 -3.72
C ALA A 84 10.88 -10.59 -2.30
N VAL A 85 11.96 -9.85 -2.02
CA VAL A 85 12.20 -9.25 -0.71
C VAL A 85 12.58 -7.80 -0.90
N ALA A 86 11.99 -6.92 -0.11
CA ALA A 86 12.33 -5.51 -0.10
C ALA A 86 12.44 -4.96 1.33
N ILE A 87 13.22 -3.90 1.47
CA ILE A 87 13.32 -3.10 2.70
C ILE A 87 12.77 -1.72 2.42
N ALA A 88 11.80 -1.29 3.22
CA ALA A 88 11.26 0.05 3.24
C ALA A 88 11.89 0.84 4.40
N ALA A 89 12.37 2.05 4.13
CA ALA A 89 12.78 3.03 5.11
C ALA A 89 11.83 4.23 5.06
N LEU A 90 11.32 4.65 6.22
CA LEU A 90 10.27 5.67 6.32
C LEU A 90 10.73 6.86 7.15
N THR A 91 10.31 8.05 6.75
CA THR A 91 10.67 9.34 7.39
C THR A 91 9.86 9.64 8.66
N SER A 92 9.46 8.62 9.40
CA SER A 92 8.81 8.77 10.70
C SER A 92 9.09 7.53 11.56
N GLN A 93 9.21 7.75 12.88
CA GLN A 93 9.27 6.64 13.84
C GLN A 93 7.96 5.86 13.94
N ASN A 94 6.85 6.46 13.48
CA ASN A 94 5.53 5.84 13.41
C ASN A 94 4.80 6.34 12.15
N PRO A 95 5.07 5.73 10.98
CA PRO A 95 4.50 6.17 9.70
C PRO A 95 2.98 5.94 9.63
N GLY A 96 2.49 4.86 10.27
CA GLY A 96 1.14 4.35 10.05
C GLY A 96 0.96 3.78 8.64
N VAL A 97 -0.08 2.98 8.46
CA VAL A 97 -0.43 2.42 7.15
C VAL A 97 -1.95 2.45 7.05
N ASN A 98 -2.46 2.97 5.95
CA ASN A 98 -3.87 2.85 5.59
C ASN A 98 -3.97 2.06 4.28
N THR A 99 -4.34 0.79 4.38
CA THR A 99 -4.72 -0.03 3.22
C THR A 99 -6.06 0.44 2.70
N VAL A 100 -6.11 0.94 1.46
CA VAL A 100 -7.25 1.73 0.95
C VAL A 100 -8.53 0.91 0.98
N ALA A 101 -8.53 -0.29 0.42
CA ALA A 101 -9.74 -1.12 0.36
C ALA A 101 -10.23 -1.50 1.77
N ASN A 102 -9.33 -1.90 2.67
CA ASN A 102 -9.68 -2.25 4.04
C ASN A 102 -10.26 -1.06 4.81
N ALA A 103 -9.72 0.15 4.63
CA ALA A 103 -10.24 1.35 5.27
C ALA A 103 -11.63 1.76 4.75
N ILE A 104 -11.93 1.47 3.47
CA ILE A 104 -13.20 1.86 2.83
C ILE A 104 -14.29 0.81 3.04
N PHE A 105 -13.97 -0.46 2.81
CA PHE A 105 -14.95 -1.56 2.83
C PHE A 105 -14.89 -2.38 4.12
N GLY A 106 -13.75 -2.40 4.82
CA GLY A 106 -13.53 -3.19 6.04
C GLY A 106 -13.46 -2.37 7.32
N ALA A 107 -13.99 -1.14 7.34
CA ALA A 107 -13.97 -0.30 8.52
C ALA A 107 -14.73 -0.94 9.69
N ASN A 108 -14.15 -0.88 10.89
CA ASN A 108 -14.91 -1.21 12.10
C ASN A 108 -15.95 -0.12 12.32
N TRP A 109 -17.23 -0.50 12.17
CA TRP A 109 -18.35 0.37 11.78
C TRP A 109 -18.30 0.74 10.30
N PRO A 110 -19.04 0.01 9.43
CA PRO A 110 -19.04 0.26 8.00
C PRO A 110 -19.47 1.69 7.66
N ILE A 111 -18.85 2.27 6.64
CA ILE A 111 -19.33 3.50 6.02
C ILE A 111 -20.72 3.22 5.44
N ASP A 112 -21.62 4.21 5.50
CA ASP A 112 -22.96 4.09 4.90
C ASP A 112 -22.85 3.60 3.43
N PRO A 113 -23.50 2.48 3.06
CA PRO A 113 -23.45 1.96 1.70
C PRO A 113 -23.86 2.98 0.64
N ASP A 114 -24.79 3.90 0.94
CA ASP A 114 -25.25 4.91 -0.01
C ASP A 114 -24.15 5.95 -0.32
N VAL A 115 -23.27 6.24 0.66
CA VAL A 115 -22.09 7.09 0.44
C VAL A 115 -21.13 6.40 -0.52
N LEU A 116 -20.85 5.11 -0.33
CA LEU A 116 -19.92 4.37 -1.18
C LEU A 116 -20.49 4.10 -2.57
N THR A 117 -21.78 3.79 -2.68
CA THR A 117 -22.49 3.68 -3.96
C THR A 117 -22.37 4.96 -4.76
N THR A 118 -22.60 6.10 -4.11
CA THR A 118 -22.50 7.41 -4.77
C THR A 118 -21.04 7.75 -5.11
N ALA A 119 -20.08 7.48 -4.23
CA ALA A 119 -18.67 7.85 -4.44
C ALA A 119 -17.96 6.98 -5.48
N PHE A 120 -18.27 5.68 -5.51
CA PHE A 120 -17.60 4.71 -6.40
C PHE A 120 -18.42 4.37 -7.65
N HIS A 121 -19.65 4.92 -7.77
CA HIS A 121 -20.58 4.62 -8.87
C HIS A 121 -20.88 3.12 -9.01
N LEU A 122 -21.09 2.44 -7.88
CA LEU A 122 -21.34 1.00 -7.82
C LEU A 122 -22.77 0.69 -7.38
N ASP A 123 -23.29 -0.47 -7.78
CA ASP A 123 -24.55 -0.98 -7.26
C ASP A 123 -24.49 -1.15 -5.73
N LYS A 124 -25.54 -0.72 -5.03
CA LYS A 124 -25.61 -0.82 -3.55
C LYS A 124 -25.39 -2.24 -3.04
N LYS A 125 -25.96 -3.23 -3.73
CA LYS A 125 -25.76 -4.63 -3.39
C LYS A 125 -24.28 -5.03 -3.49
N LEU A 126 -23.58 -4.58 -4.53
CA LEU A 126 -22.14 -4.85 -4.67
C LEU A 126 -21.33 -4.20 -3.54
N VAL A 127 -21.70 -3.00 -3.11
CA VAL A 127 -21.07 -2.32 -1.96
C VAL A 127 -21.29 -3.12 -0.67
N GLU A 128 -22.51 -3.53 -0.39
CA GLU A 128 -22.84 -4.35 0.78
C GLU A 128 -22.11 -5.70 0.74
N ASP A 129 -22.03 -6.33 -0.44
CA ASP A 129 -21.27 -7.57 -0.65
C ASP A 129 -19.78 -7.33 -0.38
N LEU A 130 -19.19 -6.23 -0.86
CA LEU A 130 -17.80 -5.85 -0.55
C LEU A 130 -17.61 -5.62 0.95
N GLN A 131 -18.52 -4.92 1.64
CA GLN A 131 -18.42 -4.67 3.08
C GLN A 131 -18.61 -5.94 3.94
N SER A 132 -19.25 -6.97 3.39
CA SER A 132 -19.40 -8.27 4.06
C SER A 132 -18.15 -9.16 3.98
N GLN A 133 -17.20 -8.83 3.09
CA GLN A 133 -15.96 -9.58 2.93
C GLN A 133 -14.99 -9.36 4.09
N GLU A 134 -14.11 -10.34 4.30
CA GLU A 134 -13.04 -10.23 5.28
C GLU A 134 -11.85 -9.44 4.68
N TRP A 135 -11.72 -8.17 5.07
CA TRP A 135 -10.63 -7.30 4.65
C TRP A 135 -9.45 -7.40 5.63
N VAL A 136 -8.63 -8.43 5.47
CA VAL A 136 -7.38 -8.58 6.23
C VAL A 136 -6.25 -7.76 5.59
N ASN A 137 -5.35 -7.23 6.42
CA ASN A 137 -4.08 -6.75 5.89
C ASN A 137 -3.31 -7.98 5.37
N PRO A 138 -2.74 -7.93 4.16
CA PRO A 138 -1.88 -9.02 3.71
C PRO A 138 -0.73 -9.13 4.70
N SER A 139 -0.52 -10.36 5.18
CA SER A 139 0.56 -10.75 6.08
C SER A 139 1.91 -10.70 5.38
#